data_AF-A0A1I5DIL4-F1
#
_entry.id   AF-A0A1I5DIL4-F1
#
_cell.length_a   1.000
_cell.length_b   1.000
_cell.length_c   1.000
_cell.angle_alpha   90.00
_cell.angle_beta   90.00
_cell.angle_gamma   90.00
#
_symmetry.space_group_name_H-M   'P 1'
#
loop_
_entity.id
_entity.type
_entity.pdbx_description
1 polymer ?
#
loop_
_entity_poly.entity_id
_entity_poly.type
_entity_poly.pdbx_seq_one_letter_code
_entity_poly.pdbx_strand_id
1 'polypeptide(L)'
;MNVKITNLSISTLLILTNLYFLPYSIILLLNKGGSMGYGLLVLPISLSVNLLLLTSGLTFKKRFNKSIALLIINSLGFIWAAFWLWLFLTTPKID
;
A
#
# COMPACT_ATOMS: atom_id res chain seq x y z
N MET A 1 5.53 -24.93 -2.12
CA MET A 1 4.83 -23.64 -2.27
C MET A 1 5.21 -23.02 -3.61
N ASN A 2 4.23 -22.66 -4.46
CA ASN A 2 4.52 -22.15 -5.81
C ASN A 2 4.78 -20.64 -5.74
N VAL A 3 6.05 -20.23 -5.82
CA VAL A 3 6.50 -18.82 -5.73
C VAL A 3 5.67 -17.90 -6.60
N LYS A 4 5.33 -18.32 -7.83
CA LYS A 4 4.51 -17.53 -8.76
C LYS A 4 3.13 -17.22 -8.18
N ILE A 5 2.46 -18.23 -7.62
CA ILE A 5 1.11 -18.08 -7.09
C ILE A 5 1.14 -17.15 -5.88
N THR A 6 2.07 -17.37 -4.94
CA THR A 6 2.22 -16.51 -3.76
C THR A 6 2.50 -15.06 -4.14
N ASN A 7 3.38 -14.83 -5.12
CA ASN A 7 3.70 -13.49 -5.61
C ASN A 7 2.47 -12.78 -6.15
N LEU A 8 1.67 -13.48 -6.96
CA LEU A 8 0.44 -12.94 -7.52
C LEU A 8 -0.58 -12.65 -6.41
N SER A 9 -0.78 -13.58 -5.46
CA SER A 9 -1.71 -13.40 -4.35
C SER A 9 -1.36 -12.15 -3.52
N ILE A 10 -0.10 -11.99 -3.11
CA ILE A 10 0.34 -10.84 -2.32
C ILE A 10 0.24 -9.54 -3.14
N SER A 11 0.59 -9.58 -4.43
CA SER A 11 0.48 -8.41 -5.30
C SER A 11 -0.98 -7.96 -5.47
N THR A 12 -1.91 -8.90 -5.62
CA THR A 12 -3.34 -8.60 -5.68
C THR A 12 -3.83 -7.98 -4.38
N LEU A 13 -3.42 -8.50 -3.22
CA LEU A 13 -3.77 -7.91 -1.92
C LEU A 13 -3.20 -6.49 -1.76
N LEU A 14 -1.97 -6.25 -2.20
CA LEU A 14 -1.37 -4.91 -2.22
C LEU A 14 -2.15 -3.93 -3.10
N ILE A 15 -2.59 -4.37 -4.28
CA ILE A 15 -3.42 -3.56 -5.17
C ILE A 15 -4.77 -3.24 -4.50
N LEU A 16 -5.41 -4.22 -3.88
CA LEU A 16 -6.66 -4.00 -3.15
C LEU A 16 -6.50 -3.02 -2.00
N THR A 17 -5.41 -3.14 -1.23
CA THR A 17 -5.09 -2.20 -0.13
C THR A 17 -4.91 -0.78 -0.66
N ASN A 18 -4.32 -0.63 -1.84
CA ASN A 18 -4.12 0.66 -2.48
C ASN A 18 -5.41 1.32 -2.98
N LEU A 19 -6.51 0.58 -3.19
CA LEU A 19 -7.82 1.18 -3.46
C LEU A 19 -8.30 2.07 -2.32
N TYR A 20 -7.81 1.85 -1.09
CA TYR A 20 -8.06 2.73 0.06
C TYR A 20 -7.07 3.90 0.11
N PHE A 21 -5.76 3.64 -0.01
CA PHE A 21 -4.72 4.66 0.18
C PHE A 21 -4.62 5.69 -0.95
N LEU A 22 -4.95 5.31 -2.19
CA LEU A 22 -4.98 6.26 -3.32
C LEU A 22 -5.99 7.40 -3.11
N PRO A 23 -7.30 7.14 -2.95
CA PRO A 23 -8.27 8.21 -2.72
C PRO A 23 -8.00 8.95 -1.40
N TYR A 24 -7.55 8.23 -0.36
CA TYR A 24 -7.16 8.84 0.91
C TYR A 24 -6.08 9.92 0.71
N SER A 25 -5.02 9.61 -0.05
CA SER A 25 -3.93 10.55 -0.34
C SER A 25 -4.40 11.78 -1.11
N ILE A 26 -5.29 11.58 -2.10
CA ILE A 26 -5.85 12.66 -2.92
C ILE A 26 -6.69 13.60 -2.05
N ILE A 27 -7.58 13.06 -1.21
CA ILE A 27 -8.41 13.83 -0.29
C ILE A 27 -7.53 14.63 0.67
N LEU A 28 -6.45 14.02 1.19
CA LEU A 28 -5.51 14.67 2.10
C LEU A 28 -4.82 15.89 1.46
N LEU A 29 -4.40 15.76 0.19
CA LEU A 29 -3.77 16.85 -0.57
C LEU A 29 -4.76 17.98 -0.85
N LEU A 30 -5.98 17.65 -1.27
CA LEU A 30 -7.03 18.62 -1.54
C LEU A 30 -7.42 19.41 -0.27
N ASN A 31 -7.44 18.73 0.87
CA ASN A 31 -7.73 19.34 2.17
C ASN A 31 -6.50 20.03 2.81
N LYS A 32 -5.40 20.23 2.06
CA LYS A 32 -4.14 20.84 2.54
C LYS A 32 -3.59 20.22 3.83
N GLY A 33 -3.80 18.93 4.03
CA GLY A 33 -3.36 18.21 5.23
C GLY A 33 -4.29 18.34 6.45
N GLY A 34 -5.50 18.89 6.32
CA GLY A 34 -6.48 18.92 7.41
C GLY A 34 -6.11 19.84 8.58
N SER A 35 -6.76 19.66 9.73
CA SER A 35 -6.51 20.47 10.93
C SER A 35 -5.04 20.35 11.38
N MET A 36 -4.41 21.50 11.62
CA MET A 36 -3.00 21.63 12.04
C MET A 36 -1.95 20.98 11.11
N GLY A 37 -2.30 20.63 9.85
CA GLY A 37 -1.36 20.00 8.92
C GLY A 37 -1.03 18.55 9.27
N TYR A 38 -1.82 17.89 10.11
CA TYR A 38 -1.62 16.49 10.51
C TYR A 38 -1.56 15.54 9.30
N GLY A 39 -2.35 15.82 8.26
CA GLY A 39 -2.29 15.13 6.99
C GLY A 39 -0.94 15.23 6.29
N LEU A 40 -0.13 16.27 6.50
CA LEU A 40 1.24 16.31 5.96
C LEU A 40 2.16 15.27 6.62
N LEU A 41 1.88 14.84 7.86
CA LEU A 41 2.60 13.74 8.52
C LEU A 41 2.11 12.38 8.03
N VAL A 42 0.84 12.27 7.65
CA VAL A 42 0.23 11.02 7.17
C VAL A 42 0.50 10.79 5.67
N LEU A 43 0.74 11.87 4.91
CA LEU A 43 0.97 11.81 3.47
C LEU A 43 2.17 10.93 3.08
N PRO A 44 3.37 11.03 3.71
CA PRO A 44 4.52 10.18 3.38
C PRO A 44 4.23 8.70 3.60
N ILE A 45 3.46 8.38 4.65
CA ILE A 45 3.05 7.01 4.97
C ILE A 45 2.13 6.49 3.85
N SER A 46 1.09 7.24 3.52
CA SER A 46 0.14 6.87 2.47
C SER A 46 0.81 6.76 1.09
N LEU A 47 1.73 7.67 0.77
CA LEU A 47 2.54 7.63 -0.45
C LEU A 47 3.46 6.40 -0.50
N SER A 48 4.06 5.99 0.62
CA SER A 48 4.88 4.78 0.66
C SER A 48 4.08 3.53 0.30
N VAL A 49 2.81 3.45 0.69
CA VAL A 49 1.90 2.36 0.31
C VAL A 49 1.52 2.42 -1.17
N ASN A 50 1.28 3.63 -1.69
CA ASN A 50 1.02 3.86 -3.12
C ASN A 50 2.20 3.46 -4.01
N LEU A 51 3.45 3.70 -3.58
CA LEU A 51 4.64 3.30 -4.33
C LEU A 51 4.75 1.77 -4.51
N LEU A 52 4.22 0.97 -3.57
CA LEU A 52 4.17 -0.49 -3.68
C LEU A 52 3.25 -0.99 -4.82
N LEU A 53 2.44 -0.12 -5.44
CA LEU A 53 1.75 -0.45 -6.69
C LEU A 53 2.71 -0.76 -7.83
N LEU A 54 3.88 -0.11 -7.86
CA LEU A 54 4.87 -0.35 -8.91
C LEU A 54 5.43 -1.77 -8.78
N THR A 55 5.85 -2.17 -7.57
CA THR A 55 6.43 -3.49 -7.33
C THR A 55 5.40 -4.61 -7.44
N SER A 56 4.16 -4.39 -7.00
CA SER A 56 3.05 -5.34 -7.17
C SER A 56 2.62 -5.47 -8.64
N GLY A 57 2.61 -4.38 -9.40
CA GLY A 57 2.33 -4.38 -10.84
C GLY A 57 3.39 -5.13 -11.66
N LEU A 58 4.68 -5.01 -11.28
CA LEU A 58 5.77 -5.75 -11.92
C LEU A 58 5.60 -7.27 -11.82
N THR A 59 4.96 -7.76 -10.75
CA THR A 59 4.74 -9.20 -10.52
C THR A 59 3.83 -9.86 -11.57
N PHE A 60 2.98 -9.09 -12.24
CA PHE A 60 2.13 -9.61 -13.33
C PHE A 60 2.91 -9.88 -14.63
N LYS A 61 4.10 -9.29 -14.79
CA LYS A 61 4.96 -9.56 -15.95
C LYS A 61 5.61 -10.94 -15.84
N LYS A 62 5.57 -11.72 -16.94
CA LYS A 62 6.15 -13.09 -17.01
C LYS A 62 7.62 -13.16 -16.58
N ARG A 63 8.41 -12.11 -16.80
CA ARG A 63 9.83 -12.01 -16.40
C ARG A 63 10.03 -11.99 -14.88
N PHE A 64 9.06 -11.48 -14.15
CA PHE A 64 9.20 -11.08 -12.74
C PHE A 64 8.33 -11.91 -11.79
N ASN A 65 7.34 -12.62 -12.30
CA ASN A 65 6.39 -13.39 -11.50
C ASN A 65 7.01 -14.50 -10.62
N LYS A 66 8.20 -15.02 -10.97
CA LYS A 66 8.95 -16.02 -10.18
C LYS A 66 10.09 -15.42 -9.35
N SER A 67 10.23 -14.10 -9.32
CA SER A 67 11.31 -13.45 -8.58
C SER A 67 11.08 -13.52 -7.07
N ILE A 68 12.04 -14.09 -6.36
CA ILE A 68 12.07 -14.16 -4.89
C ILE A 68 12.28 -12.76 -4.29
N ALA A 69 13.09 -11.91 -4.92
CA ALA A 69 13.30 -10.54 -4.45
C ALA A 69 11.99 -9.74 -4.46
N LEU A 70 11.21 -9.85 -5.53
CA LEU A 70 9.88 -9.20 -5.60
C LEU A 70 8.91 -9.79 -4.57
N LEU A 71 9.00 -11.08 -4.28
CA LEU A 71 8.20 -11.70 -3.24
C LEU A 71 8.51 -11.11 -1.87
N ILE A 72 9.78 -10.96 -1.52
CA ILE A 72 10.20 -10.36 -0.24
C ILE A 72 9.72 -8.91 -0.16
N ILE A 73 9.96 -8.10 -1.20
CA ILE A 73 9.57 -6.70 -1.23
C ILE A 73 8.05 -6.55 -1.10
N ASN A 74 7.27 -7.30 -1.90
CA ASN A 74 5.82 -7.24 -1.84
C ASN A 74 5.27 -7.81 -0.52
N SER A 75 5.93 -8.80 0.10
CA SER A 75 5.50 -9.33 1.40
C SER A 75 5.72 -8.31 2.52
N LEU A 76 6.92 -7.71 2.59
CA LEU A 76 7.23 -6.66 3.57
C LEU A 76 6.34 -5.43 3.35
N GLY A 77 6.17 -5.03 2.08
CA GLY A 77 5.28 -3.95 1.69
C GLY A 77 3.82 -4.24 2.07
N PHE A 78 3.35 -5.48 1.90
CA PHE A 78 2.01 -5.88 2.31
C PHE A 78 1.83 -5.80 3.83
N ILE A 79 2.79 -6.28 4.61
CA ILE A 79 2.75 -6.16 6.09
C ILE A 79 2.67 -4.69 6.49
N TRP A 80 3.49 -3.83 5.88
CA TRP A 80 3.47 -2.38 6.11
C TRP A 80 2.10 -1.77 5.76
N ALA A 81 1.58 -2.07 4.58
CA ALA A 81 0.30 -1.54 4.12
C ALA A 81 -0.87 -2.03 4.98
N ALA A 82 -0.87 -3.31 5.37
CA ALA A 82 -1.90 -3.91 6.22
C ALA A 82 -1.88 -3.32 7.63
N PHE A 83 -0.69 -3.10 8.21
CA PHE A 83 -0.53 -2.43 9.50
C PHE A 83 -1.15 -1.03 9.49
N TRP A 84 -0.82 -0.21 8.49
CA TRP A 84 -1.38 1.14 8.37
C TRP A 84 -2.87 1.15 8.04
N LEU A 85 -3.33 0.22 7.21
CA LEU A 85 -4.76 0.07 6.92
C LEU A 85 -5.53 -0.23 8.21
N TRP A 86 -5.04 -1.19 8.99
CA TRP A 86 -5.64 -1.55 10.27
C TRP A 86 -5.67 -0.35 11.22
N LEU A 87 -4.55 0.39 11.35
CA LEU A 87 -4.47 1.57 12.20
C LEU A 87 -5.46 2.65 11.77
N PHE A 88 -5.58 2.95 10.47
CA PHE A 88 -6.48 4.01 9.98
C PHE A 88 -7.96 3.63 10.06
N LEU A 89 -8.28 2.34 9.96
CA LEU A 89 -9.65 1.85 10.10
C LEU A 89 -10.11 1.76 11.56
N THR A 90 -9.18 1.51 12.50
CA THR A 90 -9.51 1.31 13.92
C THR A 90 -9.32 2.54 14.79
N THR A 91 -8.49 3.51 14.36
CA THR A 91 -8.31 4.75 15.11
C THR A 91 -9.60 5.57 15.03
N PRO A 92 -10.23 5.91 16.17
CA PRO A 92 -11.43 6.73 16.17
C PRO A 92 -11.10 8.09 15.54
N LYS A 93 -11.96 8.51 14.62
CA LYS A 93 -11.89 9.87 14.07
C LYS A 93 -12.34 10.80 15.20
N ILE A 94 -11.45 11.67 15.64
CA ILE A 94 -11.81 12.76 16.54
C ILE A 94 -12.53 13.76 15.64
N ASP A 95 -13.86 13.69 15.62
CA ASP A 95 -14.74 14.68 15.01
C ASP A 95 -14.73 16.00 15.81
#